data_AF-B9TP16-F1
#
_entry.id   AF-B9TP16-F1
#
_cell.length_a   1.000
_cell.length_b   1.000
_cell.length_c   1.000
_cell.angle_alpha   90.00
_cell.angle_beta   90.00
_cell.angle_gamma   90.00
#
_symmetry.space_group_name_H-M   'P 1'
#
loop_
_entity.id
_entity.type
_entity.pdbx_description
1 polymer ?
#
loop_
_entity_poly.entity_id
_entity_poly.type
_entity_poly.pdbx_seq_one_letter_code
_entity_poly.pdbx_strand_id
1 'polypeptide(L)'
;MRRINLQLALFVMVVASGCGGGNSSNGSTDAGTTGSTPTASGGGTAKPTFAAQVTFGDNLVDVGSYAVGGIQALGGGKYTINGDNTTVNAALNGKNWTEVMASQLKLPAPCAAQTGLDGDAAKGFSIPVTNHGGCFAYAQGGARVSNPVGPGNKQTGSVLGQLTLPVAAQVANHLAASGGKFKGDDIVIVMAGSADALGELDKLTADATAAGEAAGKAAGDRVARSVFALSLTG
;
A
#
# COMPACT_ATOMS: atom_id res chain seq x y z
N MET A 1 8.84 -44.81 30.87
CA MET A 1 9.58 -43.58 30.49
C MET A 1 9.92 -43.64 29.00
N ARG A 2 9.27 -42.84 28.15
CA ARG A 2 9.60 -42.74 26.71
C ARG A 2 9.70 -41.26 26.38
N ARG A 3 10.92 -40.79 26.08
CA ARG A 3 11.24 -39.38 25.80
C ARG A 3 10.69 -39.01 24.41
N ILE A 4 9.88 -37.96 24.34
CA ILE A 4 9.40 -37.39 23.08
C ILE A 4 10.21 -36.11 22.84
N ASN A 5 11.15 -36.18 21.89
CA ASN A 5 11.93 -35.03 21.46
C ASN A 5 11.08 -34.21 20.48
N LEU A 6 10.69 -33.00 20.88
CA LEU A 6 10.00 -32.05 20.00
C LEU A 6 11.01 -30.96 19.60
N GLN A 7 11.65 -31.14 18.43
CA GLN A 7 12.43 -30.07 17.81
C GLN A 7 11.56 -29.42 16.74
N LEU A 8 11.13 -28.18 17.01
CA LEU A 8 10.48 -27.32 16.03
C LEU A 8 11.47 -26.20 15.69
N ALA A 9 12.14 -26.34 14.55
CA ALA A 9 12.97 -25.29 13.98
C ALA A 9 12.12 -24.48 13.00
N LEU A 10 11.83 -23.22 13.33
CA LEU A 10 11.22 -22.26 12.42
C LEU A 10 12.33 -21.34 11.90
N PHE A 11 12.78 -21.57 10.66
CA PHE A 11 13.64 -20.65 9.92
C PHE A 11 12.75 -19.86 8.97
N VAL A 12 12.56 -18.57 9.23
CA VAL A 12 12.02 -17.62 8.25
C VAL A 12 13.14 -16.66 7.90
N MET A 13 13.73 -16.86 6.72
CA MET A 13 14.75 -15.98 6.15
C MET A 13 14.03 -14.87 5.37
N VAL A 14 14.13 -13.63 5.83
CA VAL A 14 13.68 -12.45 5.10
C VAL A 14 14.78 -12.04 4.13
N VAL A 15 14.48 -12.06 2.83
CA VAL A 15 15.31 -11.38 1.82
C VAL A 15 14.40 -10.68 0.82
N ALA A 16 14.39 -9.35 0.89
CA ALA A 16 14.10 -8.49 -0.25
C ALA A 16 14.98 -7.23 -0.14
N SER A 17 16.29 -7.43 -0.28
CA SER A 17 17.24 -6.37 -0.59
C SER A 17 17.18 -6.07 -2.08
N GLY A 18 16.80 -4.85 -2.44
CA GLY A 18 16.74 -4.40 -3.83
C GLY A 18 16.53 -2.89 -3.95
N CYS A 19 17.35 -2.11 -3.23
CA CYS A 19 17.52 -0.69 -3.50
C CYS A 19 18.27 -0.54 -4.84
N GLY A 20 17.56 -0.27 -5.92
CA GLY A 20 18.14 0.12 -7.21
C GLY A 20 18.57 1.59 -7.18
N GLY A 21 19.59 1.92 -6.38
CA GLY A 21 20.20 3.24 -6.32
C GLY A 21 21.16 3.46 -7.50
N GLY A 22 20.66 3.98 -8.61
CA GLY A 22 21.50 4.53 -9.68
C GLY A 22 21.91 5.96 -9.35
N ASN A 23 23.09 6.13 -8.73
CA ASN A 23 23.72 7.43 -8.55
C ASN A 23 23.94 8.11 -9.92
N SER A 24 23.19 9.18 -10.21
CA SER A 24 23.55 10.11 -11.29
C SER A 24 24.66 11.03 -10.77
N SER A 25 25.91 10.57 -10.79
CA SER A 25 27.06 11.44 -10.56
C SER A 25 27.29 12.34 -11.78
N ASN A 26 27.20 13.63 -11.50
CA ASN A 26 27.62 14.74 -12.31
C ASN A 26 29.08 14.54 -12.80
N GLY A 27 29.31 14.74 -14.10
CA GLY A 27 30.62 14.96 -14.74
C GLY A 27 31.80 14.07 -14.29
N SER A 28 32.08 13.00 -15.03
CA SER A 28 33.42 12.42 -15.10
C SER A 28 33.86 12.36 -16.55
N THR A 29 34.81 13.23 -16.91
CA THR A 29 35.63 13.08 -18.10
C THR A 29 36.77 12.14 -17.76
N ASP A 30 36.68 10.88 -18.18
CA ASP A 30 37.86 10.02 -18.27
C ASP A 30 38.05 9.55 -19.70
N ALA A 31 39.10 10.09 -20.30
CA ALA A 31 39.65 9.67 -21.57
C ALA A 31 40.47 8.39 -21.35
N GLY A 32 40.04 7.29 -21.96
CA GLY A 32 40.72 5.99 -21.90
C GLY A 32 40.52 5.21 -23.19
N THR A 33 41.62 5.00 -23.91
CA THR A 33 41.79 4.57 -25.30
C THR A 33 41.34 3.14 -25.67
N THR A 34 41.07 3.02 -26.99
CA THR A 34 41.21 1.86 -27.91
C THR A 34 40.13 0.77 -27.99
N GLY A 35 39.43 0.76 -29.14
CA GLY A 35 39.34 -0.47 -29.94
C GLY A 35 37.97 -1.13 -30.09
N SER A 36 37.10 -0.53 -30.93
CA SER A 36 36.12 -1.16 -31.85
C SER A 36 35.00 -0.15 -32.04
N THR A 37 34.85 0.42 -33.23
CA THR A 37 33.81 1.39 -33.56
C THR A 37 32.44 0.71 -33.54
N PRO A 38 31.52 0.96 -32.59
CA PRO A 38 30.12 0.93 -32.94
C PRO A 38 29.88 2.23 -33.72
N THR A 39 29.26 2.13 -34.89
CA THR A 39 28.67 3.29 -35.56
C THR A 39 27.95 4.15 -34.52
N ALA A 40 28.49 5.35 -34.26
CA ALA A 40 27.86 6.35 -33.43
C ALA A 40 26.58 6.80 -34.15
N SER A 41 25.45 6.15 -33.85
CA SER A 41 24.17 6.79 -34.02
C SER A 41 24.12 7.91 -32.99
N GLY A 42 24.42 9.13 -33.44
CA GLY A 42 24.16 10.34 -32.67
C GLY A 42 22.74 10.28 -32.13
N GLY A 43 22.62 10.18 -30.82
CA GLY A 43 21.35 9.96 -30.16
C GLY A 43 21.57 10.10 -28.68
N GLY A 44 21.78 11.34 -28.21
CA GLY A 44 21.42 11.64 -26.83
C GLY A 44 19.97 11.23 -26.70
N THR A 45 19.71 10.11 -26.01
CA THR A 45 18.35 9.65 -25.75
C THR A 45 17.61 10.81 -25.12
N ALA A 46 16.70 11.42 -25.89
CA ALA A 46 15.87 12.50 -25.41
C ALA A 46 15.21 12.01 -24.12
N LYS A 47 15.33 12.79 -23.04
CA LYS A 47 14.67 12.42 -21.78
C LYS A 47 13.19 12.23 -22.08
N PRO A 48 12.57 11.12 -21.65
CA PRO A 48 11.16 10.90 -21.88
C PRO A 48 10.37 12.07 -21.27
N THR A 49 9.51 12.66 -22.09
CA THR A 49 8.54 13.68 -21.66
C THR A 49 7.21 12.98 -21.45
N PHE A 50 6.64 13.16 -20.27
CA PHE A 50 5.32 12.62 -19.95
C PHE A 50 4.27 13.72 -20.08
N ALA A 51 3.05 13.35 -20.49
CA ALA A 51 1.91 14.25 -20.56
C ALA A 51 0.95 14.08 -19.37
N ALA A 52 0.96 12.89 -18.74
CA ALA A 52 0.13 12.61 -17.58
C ALA A 52 0.80 11.61 -16.63
N GLN A 53 0.40 11.68 -15.36
CA GLN A 53 0.74 10.69 -14.33
C GLN A 53 -0.50 9.88 -13.99
N VAL A 54 -0.42 8.57 -14.17
CA VAL A 54 -1.45 7.61 -13.75
C VAL A 54 -0.92 6.86 -12.53
N THR A 55 -1.66 6.87 -11.43
CA THR A 55 -1.20 6.28 -10.16
C THR A 55 -2.20 5.27 -9.64
N PHE A 56 -1.73 4.07 -9.32
CA PHE A 56 -2.48 2.98 -8.72
C PHE A 56 -1.82 2.56 -7.41
N GLY A 57 -2.63 2.19 -6.42
CA GLY A 57 -2.07 1.69 -5.17
C GLY A 57 -2.92 1.90 -3.94
N ASP A 58 -2.21 1.97 -2.82
CA ASP A 58 -2.75 2.06 -1.47
C ASP A 58 -2.49 3.44 -0.83
N ASN A 59 -2.49 3.49 0.50
CA ASN A 59 -2.29 4.69 1.31
C ASN A 59 -0.99 5.45 1.01
N LEU A 60 0.06 4.77 0.53
CA LEU A 60 1.36 5.42 0.28
C LEU A 60 1.34 6.37 -0.93
N VAL A 61 0.35 6.20 -1.80
CA VAL A 61 0.19 6.96 -3.05
C VAL A 61 -1.20 7.56 -3.22
N ASP A 62 -2.09 7.37 -2.24
CA ASP A 62 -3.41 8.01 -2.21
C ASP A 62 -3.26 9.53 -2.02
N VAL A 63 -3.87 10.29 -2.94
CA VAL A 63 -3.84 11.76 -2.99
C VAL A 63 -5.12 12.40 -2.46
N GLY A 64 -6.02 11.64 -1.85
CA GLY A 64 -7.23 12.17 -1.24
C GLY A 64 -8.52 11.44 -1.60
N SER A 65 -8.50 10.13 -1.86
CA SER A 65 -9.71 9.36 -2.16
C SER A 65 -10.76 9.46 -1.03
N TYR A 66 -10.32 9.68 0.20
CA TYR A 66 -11.18 9.88 1.37
C TYR A 66 -11.25 11.33 1.85
N ALA A 67 -10.75 12.30 1.07
CA ALA A 67 -10.82 13.73 1.39
C ALA A 67 -12.23 14.28 1.13
N VAL A 68 -13.24 13.76 1.84
CA VAL A 68 -14.66 14.12 1.69
C VAL A 68 -15.31 14.39 3.05
N GLY A 69 -16.43 15.13 3.04
CA GLY A 69 -17.25 15.36 4.23
C GLY A 69 -16.44 15.89 5.42
N GLY A 70 -16.63 15.26 6.59
CA GLY A 70 -15.92 15.63 7.82
C GLY A 70 -14.40 15.44 7.74
N ILE A 71 -13.90 14.46 6.96
CA ILE A 71 -12.45 14.24 6.80
C ILE A 71 -11.82 15.45 6.10
N GLN A 72 -12.48 15.92 5.03
CA GLN A 72 -12.04 17.12 4.31
C GLN A 72 -12.10 18.38 5.19
N ALA A 73 -13.18 18.54 5.97
CA ALA A 73 -13.35 19.68 6.87
C ALA A 73 -12.26 19.77 7.94
N LEU A 74 -11.67 18.63 8.33
CA LEU A 74 -10.54 18.54 9.26
C LEU A 74 -9.17 18.64 8.58
N GLY A 75 -9.11 18.89 7.26
CA GLY A 75 -7.87 18.95 6.50
C GLY A 75 -7.20 17.58 6.27
N GLY A 76 -7.95 16.49 6.46
CA GLY A 76 -7.46 15.12 6.28
C GLY A 76 -7.66 14.58 4.87
N GLY A 77 -7.44 13.27 4.72
CA GLY A 77 -7.70 12.52 3.50
C GLY A 77 -6.47 11.94 2.80
N LYS A 78 -5.25 12.30 3.27
CA LYS A 78 -3.98 11.70 2.84
C LYS A 78 -3.25 11.08 4.03
N TYR A 79 -2.49 10.02 3.78
CA TYR A 79 -1.72 9.30 4.80
C TYR A 79 -0.30 9.85 4.92
N THR A 80 -0.20 11.05 5.49
CA THR A 80 1.09 11.74 5.71
C THR A 80 1.14 12.36 7.10
N ILE A 81 2.34 12.46 7.68
CA ILE A 81 2.55 12.61 9.14
C ILE A 81 2.23 14.02 9.66
N ASN A 82 2.05 15.04 8.82
CA ASN A 82 1.88 16.44 9.30
C ASN A 82 0.79 17.26 8.59
N GLY A 83 0.02 16.68 7.66
CA GLY A 83 -0.86 17.46 6.79
C GLY A 83 -0.12 18.63 6.11
N ASP A 84 -0.85 19.66 5.70
CA ASP A 84 -0.23 20.93 5.31
C ASP A 84 0.06 21.76 6.58
N ASN A 85 1.34 21.89 6.89
CA ASN A 85 1.89 22.70 7.99
C ASN A 85 2.96 23.67 7.46
N THR A 86 2.71 24.22 6.28
CA THR A 86 3.60 25.18 5.61
C THR A 86 3.83 26.46 6.41
N THR A 87 2.94 26.78 7.35
CA THR A 87 3.09 27.91 8.29
C THR A 87 4.23 27.71 9.28
N VAL A 88 4.55 26.46 9.64
CA VAL A 88 5.71 26.11 10.49
C VAL A 88 6.97 25.89 9.65
N ASN A 89 6.83 25.16 8.53
CA ASN A 89 7.94 24.92 7.60
C ASN A 89 7.39 24.65 6.20
N ALA A 90 7.84 25.41 5.20
CA ALA A 90 7.40 25.29 3.82
C ALA A 90 7.61 23.88 3.19
N ALA A 91 8.50 23.06 3.74
CA ALA A 91 8.67 21.67 3.32
C ALA A 91 7.52 20.74 3.78
N LEU A 92 6.77 21.12 4.82
CA LEU A 92 5.65 20.36 5.38
C LEU A 92 4.35 20.66 4.62
N ASN A 93 4.32 20.38 3.32
CA ASN A 93 3.20 20.74 2.44
C ASN A 93 2.10 19.67 2.29
N GLY A 94 2.12 18.63 3.13
CA GLY A 94 1.11 17.56 3.10
C GLY A 94 1.07 16.73 1.82
N LYS A 95 2.06 16.86 0.93
CA LYS A 95 2.15 16.06 -0.29
C LYS A 95 2.66 14.67 0.00
N ASN A 96 2.11 13.68 -0.68
CA ASN A 96 2.76 12.38 -0.81
C ASN A 96 3.86 12.43 -1.89
N TRP A 97 4.69 11.39 -1.98
CA TRP A 97 5.82 11.38 -2.92
C TRP A 97 5.39 11.44 -4.39
N THR A 98 4.20 10.95 -4.75
CA THR A 98 3.70 10.99 -6.14
C THR A 98 3.30 12.40 -6.57
N GLU A 99 2.85 13.24 -5.63
CA GLU A 99 2.58 14.66 -5.89
C GLU A 99 3.90 15.45 -6.04
N VAL A 100 4.94 15.04 -5.31
CA VAL A 100 6.30 15.59 -5.50
C VAL A 100 6.85 15.18 -6.88
N MET A 101 6.67 13.93 -7.29
CA MET A 101 7.07 13.46 -8.62
C MET A 101 6.35 14.21 -9.75
N ALA A 102 5.03 14.38 -9.66
CA ALA A 102 4.27 15.15 -10.63
C ALA A 102 4.83 16.58 -10.77
N SER A 103 5.15 17.23 -9.65
CA SER A 103 5.76 18.55 -9.66
C SER A 103 7.15 18.57 -10.33
N GLN A 104 7.99 17.57 -10.07
CA GLN A 104 9.33 17.47 -10.67
C GLN A 104 9.28 17.21 -12.17
N LEU A 105 8.29 16.43 -12.62
CA LEU A 105 8.03 16.13 -14.02
C LEU A 105 7.25 17.24 -14.74
N LYS A 106 6.89 18.31 -14.03
CA LYS A 106 6.06 19.43 -14.55
C LYS A 106 4.70 18.96 -15.08
N LEU A 107 4.14 17.94 -14.45
CA LEU A 107 2.81 17.40 -14.73
C LEU A 107 1.77 18.14 -13.87
N PRO A 108 0.48 18.12 -14.28
CA PRO A 108 -0.61 18.58 -13.43
C PRO A 108 -0.58 17.91 -12.05
N ALA A 109 -1.02 18.65 -11.02
CA ALA A 109 -1.17 18.08 -9.68
C ALA A 109 -2.14 16.88 -9.75
N PRO A 110 -1.75 15.70 -9.22
CA PRO A 110 -2.63 14.55 -9.23
C PRO A 110 -3.92 14.82 -8.44
N CYS A 111 -5.05 14.37 -8.98
CA CYS A 111 -6.35 14.39 -8.29
C CYS A 111 -6.91 12.98 -8.21
N ALA A 112 -7.66 12.69 -7.14
CA ALA A 112 -8.26 11.39 -6.91
C ALA A 112 -9.31 11.06 -7.99
N ALA A 113 -9.16 9.92 -8.65
CA ALA A 113 -10.08 9.47 -9.70
C ALA A 113 -11.44 9.03 -9.15
N GLN A 114 -11.47 8.64 -7.88
CA GLN A 114 -12.69 8.27 -7.16
C GLN A 114 -12.58 8.76 -5.72
N THR A 115 -13.69 9.31 -5.21
CA THR A 115 -13.81 9.70 -3.81
C THR A 115 -15.09 9.16 -3.20
N GLY A 116 -15.12 8.95 -1.88
CA GLY A 116 -16.33 8.57 -1.17
C GLY A 116 -16.03 7.81 0.12
N LEU A 117 -17.07 7.54 0.90
CA LEU A 117 -17.01 6.74 2.12
C LEU A 117 -18.29 5.92 2.25
N ASP A 118 -18.17 4.68 2.70
CA ASP A 118 -19.27 3.73 2.92
C ASP A 118 -19.30 3.30 4.40
N GLY A 119 -19.13 4.29 5.28
CA GLY A 119 -19.09 4.13 6.73
C GLY A 119 -20.41 4.44 7.42
N ASP A 120 -20.32 4.71 8.71
CA ASP A 120 -21.48 4.99 9.56
C ASP A 120 -22.16 6.32 9.19
N ALA A 121 -23.36 6.24 8.61
CA ALA A 121 -24.15 7.40 8.23
C ALA A 121 -24.53 8.28 9.42
N ALA A 122 -24.75 7.71 10.61
CA ALA A 122 -25.09 8.48 11.81
C ALA A 122 -23.93 9.36 12.29
N LYS A 123 -22.71 9.07 11.83
CA LYS A 123 -21.49 9.84 12.11
C LYS A 123 -21.03 10.67 10.91
N GLY A 124 -21.82 10.73 9.84
CA GLY A 124 -21.49 11.48 8.63
C GLY A 124 -20.40 10.83 7.77
N PHE A 125 -20.13 9.53 7.94
CA PHE A 125 -19.16 8.78 7.14
C PHE A 125 -19.78 7.98 6.00
N SER A 126 -21.04 8.22 5.66
CA SER A 126 -21.67 7.71 4.44
C SER A 126 -21.71 8.84 3.42
N ILE A 127 -20.70 8.88 2.54
CA ILE A 127 -20.53 9.91 1.51
C ILE A 127 -20.56 9.23 0.13
N PRO A 128 -21.45 9.65 -0.80
CA PRO A 128 -21.60 8.99 -2.09
C PRO A 128 -20.29 8.82 -2.85
N VAL A 129 -20.10 7.63 -3.42
CA VAL A 129 -18.98 7.36 -4.32
C VAL A 129 -19.13 8.18 -5.59
N THR A 130 -18.12 9.01 -5.87
CA THR A 130 -18.08 9.91 -7.02
C THR A 130 -16.82 9.63 -7.81
N ASN A 131 -16.96 9.42 -9.13
CA ASN A 131 -15.84 9.30 -10.05
C ASN A 131 -15.56 10.67 -10.69
N HIS A 132 -14.29 11.04 -10.78
CA HIS A 132 -13.85 12.34 -11.28
C HIS A 132 -13.19 12.19 -12.65
N GLY A 133 -13.89 12.65 -13.69
CA GLY A 133 -13.36 12.63 -15.06
C GLY A 133 -12.10 13.48 -15.20
N GLY A 134 -11.07 12.96 -15.86
CA GLY A 134 -9.78 13.64 -16.02
C GLY A 134 -8.82 13.49 -14.83
N CYS A 135 -9.23 12.81 -13.76
CA CYS A 135 -8.36 12.45 -12.65
C CYS A 135 -7.80 11.03 -12.81
N PHE A 136 -6.49 10.88 -12.59
CA PHE A 136 -5.76 9.63 -12.86
C PHE A 136 -5.02 9.05 -11.65
N ALA A 137 -5.25 9.59 -10.45
CA ALA A 137 -4.79 8.95 -9.22
C ALA A 137 -5.90 8.05 -8.67
N TYR A 138 -5.82 6.75 -8.98
CA TYR A 138 -6.81 5.74 -8.60
C TYR A 138 -6.52 5.10 -7.24
N ALA A 139 -5.36 5.37 -6.66
CA ALA A 139 -4.96 4.83 -5.37
C ALA A 139 -5.98 5.15 -4.28
N GLN A 140 -6.23 4.16 -3.41
CA GLN A 140 -7.12 4.29 -2.26
C GLN A 140 -6.45 3.71 -1.03
N GLY A 141 -6.44 4.47 0.07
CA GLY A 141 -5.93 3.97 1.34
C GLY A 141 -6.55 2.62 1.72
N GLY A 142 -5.71 1.69 2.18
CA GLY A 142 -6.12 0.33 2.53
C GLY A 142 -6.33 -0.61 1.33
N ALA A 143 -6.23 -0.16 0.08
CA ALA A 143 -6.38 -1.05 -1.07
C ALA A 143 -5.37 -2.20 -1.04
N ARG A 144 -5.88 -3.42 -1.19
CA ARG A 144 -5.09 -4.62 -1.45
C ARG A 144 -4.93 -4.85 -2.94
N VAL A 145 -4.08 -5.78 -3.34
CA VAL A 145 -3.86 -6.10 -4.77
C VAL A 145 -5.17 -6.57 -5.43
N SER A 146 -5.88 -7.49 -4.79
CA SER A 146 -7.08 -8.13 -5.37
C SER A 146 -8.26 -8.24 -4.41
N ASN A 147 -8.02 -8.33 -3.10
CA ASN A 147 -9.09 -8.48 -2.10
C ASN A 147 -9.79 -7.12 -1.86
N PRO A 148 -11.12 -7.01 -2.04
CA PRO A 148 -11.85 -5.76 -1.82
C PRO A 148 -11.91 -5.31 -0.36
N VAL A 149 -11.59 -6.20 0.59
CA VAL A 149 -11.61 -5.91 2.02
C VAL A 149 -10.21 -5.55 2.49
N GLY A 150 -9.89 -4.27 2.37
CA GLY A 150 -8.68 -3.68 2.91
C GLY A 150 -8.82 -3.19 4.36
N PRO A 151 -7.71 -2.82 5.02
CA PRO A 151 -7.77 -2.07 6.27
C PRO A 151 -8.65 -0.83 6.15
N GLY A 152 -9.50 -0.57 7.14
CA GLY A 152 -10.39 0.58 7.15
C GLY A 152 -11.70 0.37 6.38
N ASN A 153 -11.88 -0.75 5.67
CA ASN A 153 -13.14 -1.11 5.02
C ASN A 153 -14.25 -1.38 6.05
N LYS A 154 -15.51 -1.08 5.70
CA LYS A 154 -16.66 -1.33 6.60
C LYS A 154 -16.77 -2.79 7.06
N GLN A 155 -16.37 -3.74 6.21
CA GLN A 155 -16.41 -5.18 6.50
C GLN A 155 -15.37 -5.59 7.57
N THR A 156 -14.39 -4.73 7.88
CA THR A 156 -13.49 -4.93 9.04
C THR A 156 -14.06 -4.35 10.34
N GLY A 157 -15.31 -3.88 10.34
CA GLY A 157 -15.91 -3.15 11.46
C GLY A 157 -15.49 -1.68 11.57
N SER A 158 -14.84 -1.14 10.53
CA SER A 158 -14.43 0.25 10.49
C SER A 158 -15.64 1.19 10.44
N VAL A 159 -15.67 2.16 11.36
CA VAL A 159 -16.69 3.23 11.39
C VAL A 159 -16.56 4.18 10.19
N LEU A 160 -15.34 4.38 9.69
CA LEU A 160 -15.05 5.24 8.54
C LEU A 160 -15.55 4.65 7.23
N GLY A 161 -15.53 3.31 7.10
CA GLY A 161 -15.96 2.60 5.90
C GLY A 161 -15.24 3.04 4.63
N GLN A 162 -13.92 2.91 4.62
CA GLN A 162 -13.11 3.17 3.43
C GLN A 162 -13.49 2.23 2.28
N LEU A 163 -13.45 2.73 1.05
CA LEU A 163 -13.87 1.97 -0.14
C LEU A 163 -12.90 0.82 -0.46
N THR A 164 -11.60 1.02 -0.21
CA THR A 164 -10.51 0.05 -0.37
C THR A 164 -10.53 -0.69 -1.71
N LEU A 165 -10.85 0.02 -2.80
CA LEU A 165 -10.95 -0.54 -4.13
C LEU A 165 -9.63 -1.24 -4.51
N PRO A 166 -9.63 -2.55 -4.85
CA PRO A 166 -8.41 -3.28 -5.14
C PRO A 166 -7.61 -2.69 -6.30
N VAL A 167 -6.29 -2.81 -6.27
CA VAL A 167 -5.41 -2.31 -7.34
C VAL A 167 -5.77 -2.89 -8.71
N ALA A 168 -6.17 -4.17 -8.77
CA ALA A 168 -6.69 -4.77 -10.00
C ALA A 168 -7.93 -4.04 -10.55
N ALA A 169 -8.86 -3.65 -9.67
CA ALA A 169 -10.06 -2.89 -10.04
C ALA A 169 -9.73 -1.43 -10.38
N GLN A 170 -8.76 -0.82 -9.71
CA GLN A 170 -8.26 0.51 -10.06
C GLN A 170 -7.70 0.54 -11.50
N VAL A 171 -6.89 -0.46 -11.88
CA VAL A 171 -6.36 -0.60 -13.24
C VAL A 171 -7.50 -0.84 -14.24
N ALA A 172 -8.46 -1.72 -13.93
CA ALA A 172 -9.62 -1.96 -14.77
C ALA A 172 -10.44 -0.67 -15.02
N ASN A 173 -10.64 0.14 -13.98
CA ASN A 173 -11.34 1.43 -14.08
C ASN A 173 -10.59 2.41 -14.99
N HIS A 174 -9.26 2.46 -14.89
CA HIS A 174 -8.47 3.29 -15.81
C HIS A 174 -8.60 2.81 -17.26
N LEU A 175 -8.47 1.51 -17.51
CA LEU A 175 -8.61 0.96 -18.86
C LEU A 175 -10.01 1.24 -19.44
N ALA A 176 -11.06 1.14 -18.62
CA ALA A 176 -12.41 1.50 -19.04
C ALA A 176 -12.52 3.00 -19.41
N ALA A 177 -11.90 3.88 -18.63
CA ALA A 177 -11.89 5.32 -18.88
C ALA A 177 -11.01 5.74 -20.07
N SER A 178 -9.96 4.97 -20.39
CA SER A 178 -8.93 5.32 -21.37
C SER A 178 -9.06 4.59 -22.72
N GLY A 179 -10.20 3.95 -22.97
CA GLY A 179 -10.46 3.22 -24.20
C GLY A 179 -9.56 1.98 -24.35
N GLY A 180 -9.35 1.26 -23.25
CA GLY A 180 -8.68 -0.04 -23.19
C GLY A 180 -7.15 -0.02 -23.18
N LYS A 181 -6.51 1.15 -23.04
CA LYS A 181 -5.05 1.28 -23.10
C LYS A 181 -4.51 2.40 -22.23
N PHE A 182 -3.24 2.28 -21.89
CA PHE A 182 -2.40 3.39 -21.44
C PHE A 182 -1.90 4.18 -22.65
N LYS A 183 -1.67 5.49 -22.50
CA LYS A 183 -1.04 6.30 -23.53
C LYS A 183 0.48 6.10 -23.50
N GLY A 184 1.15 6.33 -24.64
CA GLY A 184 2.60 6.19 -24.75
C GLY A 184 3.40 7.25 -23.98
N ASP A 185 2.74 8.33 -23.55
CA ASP A 185 3.27 9.45 -22.79
C ASP A 185 2.73 9.50 -21.35
N ASP A 186 2.08 8.43 -20.88
CA ASP A 186 1.72 8.28 -19.46
C ASP A 186 2.95 7.79 -18.67
N ILE A 187 3.23 8.43 -17.53
CA ILE A 187 4.00 7.76 -16.48
C ILE A 187 3.05 7.01 -15.57
N VAL A 188 3.20 5.68 -15.53
CA VAL A 188 2.38 4.80 -14.70
C VAL A 188 3.12 4.44 -13.42
N ILE A 189 2.55 4.80 -12.28
CA ILE A 189 3.07 4.51 -10.95
C ILE A 189 2.16 3.46 -10.30
N VAL A 190 2.75 2.37 -9.82
CA VAL A 190 2.04 1.32 -9.08
C VAL A 190 2.76 1.08 -7.76
N MET A 191 2.03 1.20 -6.65
CA MET A 191 2.54 0.86 -5.32
C MET A 191 1.47 0.09 -4.56
N ALA A 192 1.72 -1.21 -4.32
CA ALA A 192 0.74 -2.12 -3.76
C ALA A 192 1.40 -3.20 -2.91
N GLY A 193 0.58 -3.94 -2.16
CA GLY A 193 0.98 -5.12 -1.40
C GLY A 193 1.28 -4.87 0.06
N SER A 194 1.40 -3.61 0.50
CA SER A 194 1.62 -3.29 1.91
C SER A 194 0.41 -3.68 2.77
N ALA A 195 -0.80 -3.37 2.30
CA ALA A 195 -2.06 -3.77 2.93
C ALA A 195 -2.27 -5.29 2.94
N ASP A 196 -1.80 -6.00 1.90
CA ASP A 196 -1.84 -7.46 1.85
C ASP A 196 -0.92 -8.06 2.90
N ALA A 197 0.36 -7.66 2.92
CA ALA A 197 1.34 -8.17 3.88
C ALA A 197 0.90 -7.95 5.33
N LEU A 198 0.43 -6.75 5.66
CA LEU A 198 -0.05 -6.44 7.01
C LEU A 198 -1.27 -7.26 7.39
N GLY A 199 -2.24 -7.40 6.49
CA GLY A 199 -3.43 -8.17 6.81
C GLY A 199 -3.20 -9.68 6.84
N GLU A 200 -2.21 -10.22 6.12
CA GLU A 200 -1.78 -11.61 6.31
C GLU A 200 -1.04 -11.81 7.64
N LEU A 201 -0.27 -10.82 8.11
CA LEU A 201 0.36 -10.85 9.44
C LEU A 201 -0.68 -10.79 10.57
N ASP A 202 -1.73 -9.98 10.43
CA ASP A 202 -2.85 -9.94 11.38
C ASP A 202 -3.56 -11.30 11.44
N LYS A 203 -3.83 -11.90 10.26
CA LYS A 203 -4.42 -13.24 10.18
C LYS A 203 -3.53 -14.29 10.84
N LEU A 204 -2.23 -14.28 10.55
CA LEU A 204 -1.26 -15.18 11.18
C LEU A 204 -1.27 -15.05 12.70
N THR A 205 -1.32 -13.82 13.21
CA THR A 205 -1.34 -13.53 14.64
C THR A 205 -2.61 -14.08 15.30
N ALA A 206 -3.78 -13.87 14.67
CA ALA A 206 -5.04 -14.39 15.16
C ALA A 206 -5.07 -15.94 15.17
N ASP A 207 -4.68 -16.56 14.06
CA ASP A 207 -4.68 -18.02 13.92
C ASP A 207 -3.66 -18.67 14.89
N ALA A 208 -2.49 -18.06 15.08
CA ALA A 208 -1.48 -18.53 16.02
C ALA A 208 -1.95 -18.41 17.48
N THR A 209 -2.64 -17.32 17.82
CA THR A 209 -3.22 -17.12 19.16
C THR A 209 -4.27 -18.18 19.45
N ALA A 210 -5.22 -18.39 18.53
CA ALA A 210 -6.26 -19.41 18.67
C ALA A 210 -5.67 -20.83 18.80
N ALA A 211 -4.66 -21.15 18.00
CA ALA A 211 -3.95 -22.43 18.09
C ALA A 211 -3.24 -22.60 19.44
N GLY A 212 -2.59 -21.53 19.94
CA GLY A 212 -1.94 -21.52 21.25
C GLY A 212 -2.92 -21.74 22.40
N GLU A 213 -4.07 -21.06 22.38
CA GLU A 213 -5.14 -21.23 23.37
C GLU A 213 -5.69 -22.66 23.37
N ALA A 214 -5.96 -23.23 22.18
CA ALA A 214 -6.43 -24.59 22.04
C ALA A 214 -5.42 -25.62 22.58
N ALA A 215 -4.14 -25.44 22.24
CA ALA A 215 -3.06 -26.30 22.72
C ALA A 215 -2.87 -26.20 24.25
N GLY A 216 -2.93 -24.97 24.79
CA GLY A 216 -2.86 -24.69 26.23
C GLY A 216 -4.00 -25.36 26.98
N LYS A 217 -5.24 -25.21 26.50
CA LYS A 217 -6.42 -25.89 27.07
C LYS A 217 -6.25 -27.41 27.08
N ALA A 218 -5.82 -28.00 25.96
CA ALA A 218 -5.61 -29.44 25.88
C ALA A 218 -4.50 -29.94 26.82
N ALA A 219 -3.44 -29.15 27.05
CA ALA A 219 -2.41 -29.46 28.03
C ALA A 219 -2.98 -29.38 29.47
N GLY A 220 -3.72 -28.33 29.80
CA GLY A 220 -4.40 -28.19 31.10
C GLY A 220 -5.35 -29.35 31.40
N ASP A 221 -6.19 -29.73 30.44
CA ASP A 221 -7.13 -30.85 30.59
C ASP A 221 -6.40 -32.20 30.82
N ARG A 222 -5.20 -32.39 30.23
CA ARG A 222 -4.37 -33.58 30.48
C ARG A 222 -3.79 -33.60 31.90
N VAL A 223 -3.29 -32.46 32.38
CA VAL A 223 -2.76 -32.34 33.74
C VAL A 223 -3.87 -32.55 34.77
N ALA A 224 -5.02 -31.90 34.59
CA ALA A 224 -6.17 -32.04 35.50
C ALA A 224 -6.63 -33.51 35.61
N ARG A 225 -6.76 -34.22 34.50
CA ARG A 225 -7.09 -35.66 34.50
C ARG A 225 -6.04 -36.50 35.22
N SER A 226 -4.76 -36.20 35.03
CA SER A 226 -3.66 -36.95 35.67
C SER A 226 -3.65 -36.72 37.18
N VAL A 227 -3.85 -35.48 37.63
CA VAL A 227 -3.96 -35.12 39.06
C VAL A 227 -5.18 -35.80 39.70
N PHE A 228 -6.34 -35.76 39.04
CA PHE A 228 -7.54 -36.42 39.53
C PHE A 228 -7.37 -37.93 39.63
N ALA A 229 -6.79 -38.58 38.62
CA ALA A 229 -6.50 -40.02 38.67
C ALA A 229 -5.56 -40.39 39.83
N LEU A 230 -4.55 -39.56 40.11
CA LEU A 230 -3.66 -39.77 41.25
C LEU A 230 -4.41 -39.67 42.59
N SER A 231 -5.35 -38.72 42.72
CA SER A 231 -6.13 -38.53 43.95
C SER A 231 -7.11 -39.67 44.26
N LEU A 232 -7.43 -40.52 43.28
CA LEU A 232 -8.32 -41.68 43.46
C LEU A 232 -7.57 -42.96 43.83
N THR A 233 -6.24 -42.95 43.81
CA THR A 233 -5.40 -44.14 44.00
C THR A 233 -4.51 -44.06 45.26
N GLY A 234 -4.65 -43.00 46.06
CA GLY A 234 -4.05 -42.85 47.39
C GLY A 234 -5.12 -42.72 48.46
#